data_AF-A0A831UQ81-F1
#
_entry.id   AF-A0A831UQ81-F1
#
_cell.length_a   1.000
_cell.length_b   1.000
_cell.length_c   1.000
_cell.angle_alpha   90.00
_cell.angle_beta   90.00
_cell.angle_gamma   90.00
#
_symmetry.space_group_name_H-M   'P 1'
#
loop_
_entity.id
_entity.type
_entity.pdbx_description
1 polymer ?
#
loop_
_entity_poly.entity_id
_entity_poly.type
_entity_poly.pdbx_seq_one_letter_code
_entity_poly.pdbx_strand_id
1 'polypeptide(L)'
;MKQMANTKMNADTKPSAMELVNRNLGRRYRAEKRFRFIGLFAIVCSLLFLAVLFFSIVLKGYSAFWQSYLLLDINFEESVLDVDNLAAADYNSLVKKTLRAMFPEVKSRSDKKKLYSLVSPGAAFQLQKMVLADTSIIGLTLSVRVPADDDVDMFMKGKIDRTVPEEERRLKDIQLEWVDELILQNRLEKKFNVIFFTAGDSREPELAGILGA
;
A
#
# COMPACT_ATOMS: atom_id res chain seq x y z
N MET A 1 -73.02 -40.50 77.57
CA MET A 1 -71.95 -41.51 77.71
C MET A 1 -70.93 -41.25 76.60
N LYS A 2 -69.65 -41.08 76.96
CA LYS A 2 -68.42 -41.25 76.14
C LYS A 2 -68.17 -40.39 74.87
N GLN A 3 -67.42 -39.30 75.06
CA GLN A 3 -65.99 -39.13 74.72
C GLN A 3 -65.39 -39.81 73.46
N MET A 4 -64.47 -39.03 72.82
CA MET A 4 -63.31 -39.41 71.98
C MET A 4 -63.60 -39.60 70.47
N ALA A 5 -62.72 -39.24 69.53
CA ALA A 5 -61.46 -38.52 69.54
C ALA A 5 -61.16 -38.01 68.12
N ASN A 6 -60.37 -36.95 68.09
CA ASN A 6 -59.66 -36.36 66.97
C ASN A 6 -58.63 -37.33 66.38
N THR A 7 -58.49 -37.41 65.06
CA THR A 7 -57.20 -37.64 64.37
C THR A 7 -57.28 -37.06 62.96
N LYS A 8 -56.49 -35.99 62.76
CA LYS A 8 -56.15 -35.38 61.48
C LYS A 8 -55.44 -36.39 60.57
N MET A 9 -55.57 -36.26 59.25
CA MET A 9 -54.42 -36.38 58.35
C MET A 9 -54.66 -35.81 56.95
N ASN A 10 -53.87 -34.77 56.64
CA ASN A 10 -53.34 -34.35 55.34
C ASN A 10 -54.32 -33.99 54.22
N ALA A 11 -54.67 -32.71 54.17
CA ALA A 11 -54.94 -32.04 52.91
C ALA A 11 -53.64 -32.02 52.09
N ASP A 12 -53.58 -32.86 51.05
CA ASP A 12 -52.56 -32.82 50.01
C ASP A 12 -52.72 -31.51 49.21
N THR A 13 -52.11 -30.43 49.72
CA THR A 13 -52.07 -29.13 49.02
C THR A 13 -51.14 -29.25 47.83
N LYS A 14 -51.71 -29.68 46.70
CA LYS A 14 -51.04 -29.58 45.39
C LYS A 14 -50.51 -28.15 45.23
N PRO A 15 -49.20 -27.96 44.94
CA PRO A 15 -48.62 -26.63 44.85
C PRO A 15 -49.37 -25.80 43.80
N SER A 16 -49.62 -24.54 44.10
CA SER A 16 -50.37 -23.64 43.22
C SER A 16 -49.67 -23.57 41.87
N ALA A 17 -50.43 -23.55 40.76
CA ALA A 17 -49.89 -23.40 39.42
C ALA A 17 -48.97 -22.17 39.31
N MET A 18 -49.22 -21.14 40.12
CA MET A 18 -48.42 -19.92 40.23
C MET A 18 -47.06 -20.15 40.92
N GLU A 19 -46.97 -21.05 41.91
CA GLU A 19 -45.69 -21.44 42.55
C GLU A 19 -44.83 -22.30 41.62
N LEU A 20 -45.43 -23.20 40.85
CA LEU A 20 -44.73 -24.02 39.85
C LEU A 20 -44.13 -23.17 38.70
N VAL A 21 -44.83 -22.10 38.33
CA VAL A 21 -44.35 -21.11 37.35
C VAL A 21 -43.20 -20.28 37.95
N ASN A 22 -43.34 -19.76 39.17
CA ASN A 22 -42.30 -18.99 39.85
C ASN A 22 -41.01 -19.80 40.07
N ARG A 23 -41.12 -21.10 40.37
CA ARG A 23 -39.96 -22.00 40.55
C ARG A 23 -39.15 -22.19 39.26
N ASN A 24 -39.76 -22.02 38.09
CA ASN A 24 -39.12 -22.16 36.77
C ASN A 24 -38.72 -20.83 36.11
N LEU A 25 -39.22 -19.68 36.62
CA LEU A 25 -38.92 -18.35 36.08
C LEU A 25 -37.40 -18.05 36.10
N GLY A 26 -36.72 -18.33 37.21
CA GLY A 26 -35.28 -18.08 37.35
C GLY A 26 -34.40 -18.84 36.34
N ARG A 27 -34.83 -20.04 35.91
CA ARG A 27 -34.09 -20.83 34.90
C ARG A 27 -34.20 -20.21 33.51
N ARG A 28 -35.36 -19.63 33.17
CA ARG A 28 -35.61 -18.95 31.89
C ARG A 28 -34.84 -17.64 31.81
N TYR A 29 -34.89 -16.81 32.85
CA TYR A 29 -34.16 -15.54 32.90
C TYR A 29 -32.64 -15.74 32.77
N ARG A 30 -32.06 -16.81 33.36
CA ARG A 30 -30.64 -17.13 33.19
C ARG A 30 -30.29 -17.61 31.78
N ALA A 31 -31.18 -18.37 31.12
CA ALA A 31 -30.98 -18.77 29.73
C ALA A 31 -31.06 -17.58 28.78
N GLU A 32 -32.03 -16.69 28.99
CA GLU A 32 -32.19 -15.45 28.24
C GLU A 32 -31.00 -14.49 28.42
N LYS A 33 -30.51 -14.30 29.65
CA LYS A 33 -29.33 -13.48 29.91
C LYS A 33 -28.08 -14.02 29.20
N ARG A 34 -27.88 -15.34 29.20
CA ARG A 34 -26.77 -15.98 28.46
C ARG A 34 -26.91 -15.82 26.95
N PHE A 35 -28.11 -16.01 26.41
CA PHE A 35 -28.37 -15.81 24.98
C PHE A 35 -28.10 -14.36 24.54
N ARG A 36 -28.61 -13.38 25.30
CA ARG A 36 -28.35 -11.95 25.04
C ARG A 36 -26.86 -11.62 25.16
N PHE A 37 -26.16 -12.18 26.15
CA PHE A 37 -24.73 -11.97 26.32
C PHE A 37 -23.91 -12.56 25.16
N ILE A 38 -24.21 -13.80 24.73
CA ILE A 38 -23.55 -14.43 23.59
C ILE A 38 -23.82 -13.65 22.30
N GLY A 39 -25.05 -13.19 22.08
CA GLY A 39 -25.41 -12.37 20.92
C GLY A 39 -24.67 -11.02 20.90
N LEU A 40 -24.65 -10.30 22.03
CA LEU A 40 -23.90 -9.05 22.17
C LEU A 40 -22.40 -9.29 21.97
N PHE A 41 -21.85 -10.34 22.57
CA PHE A 41 -20.46 -10.72 22.41
C PHE A 41 -20.12 -11.00 20.94
N ALA A 42 -20.97 -11.73 20.22
CA ALA A 42 -20.77 -12.01 18.79
C ALA A 42 -20.73 -10.72 17.95
N ILE A 43 -21.64 -9.76 18.22
CA ILE A 43 -21.66 -8.46 17.53
C ILE A 43 -20.39 -7.66 17.84
N VAL A 44 -19.98 -7.58 19.10
CA VAL A 44 -18.76 -6.87 19.52
C VAL A 44 -17.52 -7.51 18.89
N CYS A 45 -17.41 -8.83 18.89
CA CYS A 45 -16.33 -9.56 18.22
C CYS A 45 -16.31 -9.28 16.72
N SER A 46 -17.47 -9.28 16.05
CA SER A 46 -17.56 -8.97 14.61
C SER A 46 -17.09 -7.54 14.30
N LEU A 47 -17.51 -6.55 15.09
CA LEU A 47 -17.05 -5.17 14.96
C LEU A 47 -15.54 -5.03 15.23
N LEU A 48 -15.01 -5.78 16.19
CA LEU A 48 -13.58 -5.80 16.48
C LEU A 48 -12.79 -6.35 15.30
N PHE A 49 -13.22 -7.47 14.69
CA PHE A 49 -12.58 -8.00 13.49
C PHE A 49 -12.62 -7.00 12.33
N LEU A 50 -13.75 -6.32 12.12
CA LEU A 50 -13.87 -5.27 11.11
C LEU A 50 -12.88 -4.12 11.37
N ALA A 51 -12.77 -3.67 12.62
CA ALA A 51 -11.84 -2.61 13.00
C ALA A 51 -10.38 -3.03 12.78
N VAL A 52 -10.01 -4.27 13.14
CA VAL A 52 -8.67 -4.82 12.90
C VAL A 52 -8.37 -4.89 11.40
N LEU A 53 -9.34 -5.29 10.58
CA LEU A 53 -9.21 -5.33 9.13
C LEU A 53 -8.98 -3.94 8.54
N PHE A 54 -9.79 -2.95 8.91
CA PHE A 54 -9.59 -1.55 8.49
C PHE A 54 -8.24 -1.01 8.92
N PHE A 55 -7.85 -1.23 10.18
CA PHE A 55 -6.56 -0.80 10.70
C PHE A 55 -5.41 -1.44 9.92
N SER A 56 -5.50 -2.72 9.60
CA SER A 56 -4.50 -3.43 8.79
C SER A 56 -4.38 -2.83 7.39
N ILE A 57 -5.51 -2.52 6.73
CA ILE A 57 -5.55 -1.92 5.40
C ILE A 57 -4.89 -0.54 5.42
N VAL A 58 -5.26 0.32 6.37
CA VAL A 58 -4.70 1.68 6.46
C VAL A 58 -3.20 1.65 6.73
N LEU A 59 -2.74 0.82 7.67
CA LEU A 59 -1.31 0.72 7.99
C LEU A 59 -0.48 0.19 6.81
N LYS A 60 -0.98 -0.83 6.12
CA LYS A 60 -0.26 -1.42 4.97
C LYS A 60 -0.33 -0.53 3.74
N GLY A 61 -1.44 0.19 3.56
CA GLY A 61 -1.68 1.06 2.40
C GLY A 61 -1.06 2.45 2.51
N TYR A 62 -0.74 2.94 3.72
CA TYR A 62 -0.23 4.31 3.92
C TYR A 62 1.01 4.63 3.07
N SER A 63 1.89 3.66 2.81
CA SER A 63 3.07 3.87 1.97
C SER A 63 2.74 4.14 0.50
N ALA A 64 1.54 3.80 0.00
CA ALA A 64 1.13 4.08 -1.38
C ALA A 64 0.93 5.58 -1.66
N PHE A 65 0.63 6.37 -0.62
CA PHE A 65 0.52 7.83 -0.72
C PHE A 65 1.86 8.54 -0.92
N TRP A 66 2.97 7.81 -0.84
CA TRP A 66 4.31 8.32 -1.09
C TRP A 66 4.87 7.67 -2.34
N GLN A 67 5.65 8.42 -3.12
CA GLN A 67 6.37 7.91 -4.28
C GLN A 67 7.74 8.58 -4.38
N SER A 68 8.74 7.80 -4.76
CA SER A 68 10.11 8.25 -4.92
C SER A 68 10.34 8.79 -6.32
N TYR A 69 11.00 9.94 -6.42
CA TYR A 69 11.31 10.62 -7.67
C TYR A 69 12.80 10.92 -7.75
N LEU A 70 13.38 10.73 -8.94
CA LEU A 70 14.73 11.16 -9.28
C LEU A 70 14.71 12.53 -9.96
N LEU A 71 15.61 13.41 -9.55
CA LEU A 71 15.88 14.68 -10.19
C LEU A 71 17.00 14.53 -11.21
N LEU A 72 16.63 14.48 -12.48
CA LEU A 72 17.54 14.30 -13.61
C LEU A 72 17.63 15.57 -14.44
N ASP A 73 18.86 15.95 -14.81
CA ASP A 73 19.11 17.04 -15.74
C ASP A 73 19.01 16.49 -17.16
N ILE A 74 17.81 16.55 -17.74
CA ILE A 74 17.49 15.99 -19.04
C ILE A 74 17.82 17.03 -20.11
N ASN A 75 18.76 16.68 -20.99
CA ASN A 75 19.01 17.43 -22.21
C ASN A 75 18.07 16.94 -23.30
N PHE A 76 17.15 17.80 -23.75
CA PHE A 76 16.17 17.49 -24.80
C PHE A 76 16.81 17.65 -26.19
N GLU A 77 17.82 16.84 -26.48
CA GLU A 77 18.60 16.93 -27.72
C GLU A 77 17.74 16.67 -28.96
N GLU A 78 17.77 17.58 -29.93
CA GLU A 78 17.04 17.49 -31.20
C GLU A 78 17.45 16.25 -32.02
N SER A 79 18.70 15.79 -31.90
CA SER A 79 19.18 14.59 -32.60
C SER A 79 18.50 13.29 -32.13
N VAL A 80 17.96 13.27 -30.91
CA VAL A 80 17.24 12.12 -30.33
C VAL A 80 15.73 12.27 -30.51
N LEU A 81 15.26 13.51 -30.44
CA LEU A 81 13.87 13.88 -30.61
C LEU A 81 13.60 14.09 -32.09
N ASP A 82 13.30 13.00 -32.80
CA ASP A 82 12.89 13.03 -34.21
C ASP A 82 11.77 14.07 -34.42
N VAL A 83 12.13 15.22 -35.00
CA VAL A 83 11.26 16.42 -35.08
C VAL A 83 10.03 16.13 -35.94
N ASP A 84 10.16 15.21 -36.89
CA ASP A 84 9.06 14.80 -37.77
C ASP A 84 8.05 13.89 -37.04
N ASN A 85 8.48 13.21 -35.96
CA ASN A 85 7.61 12.33 -35.18
C ASN A 85 7.97 12.32 -33.68
N LEU A 86 7.66 13.43 -33.02
CA LEU A 86 7.83 13.57 -31.57
C LEU A 86 7.10 12.49 -30.77
N ALA A 87 5.94 12.01 -31.25
CA ALA A 87 5.19 10.96 -30.56
C ALA A 87 5.87 9.58 -30.57
N ALA A 88 6.82 9.33 -31.47
CA ALA A 88 7.56 8.06 -31.56
C ALA A 88 9.04 8.19 -31.20
N ALA A 89 9.50 9.38 -30.80
CA ALA A 89 10.89 9.62 -30.45
C ALA A 89 11.38 8.77 -29.25
N ASP A 90 12.70 8.53 -29.19
CA ASP A 90 13.31 7.69 -28.15
C ASP A 90 13.62 8.48 -26.86
N TYR A 91 12.57 8.79 -26.11
CA TYR A 91 12.68 9.43 -24.80
C TYR A 91 13.44 8.60 -23.77
N ASN A 92 13.47 7.26 -23.92
CA ASN A 92 14.26 6.40 -23.04
C ASN A 92 15.76 6.65 -23.21
N SER A 93 16.21 6.95 -24.43
CA SER A 93 17.60 7.29 -24.69
C SER A 93 18.04 8.57 -24.00
N LEU A 94 17.15 9.55 -23.80
CA LEU A 94 17.45 10.76 -23.02
C LEU A 94 17.78 10.41 -21.56
N VAL A 95 16.90 9.65 -20.91
CA VAL A 95 17.10 9.18 -19.52
C VAL A 95 18.41 8.40 -19.40
N LYS A 96 18.64 7.44 -20.31
CA LYS A 96 19.86 6.62 -20.31
C LYS A 96 21.13 7.43 -20.59
N LYS A 97 21.07 8.48 -21.42
CA LYS A 97 22.19 9.40 -21.65
C LYS A 97 22.50 10.18 -20.37
N THR A 98 21.48 10.74 -19.71
CA THR A 98 21.65 11.47 -18.44
C THR A 98 22.25 10.59 -17.35
N LEU A 99 21.73 9.36 -17.16
CA LEU A 99 22.29 8.44 -16.16
C LEU A 99 23.75 8.07 -16.47
N ARG A 100 24.13 7.85 -17.73
CA ARG A 100 25.52 7.61 -18.12
C ARG A 100 26.44 8.81 -17.87
N ALA A 101 25.92 10.01 -18.02
CA ALA A 101 26.68 11.23 -17.76
C ALA A 101 26.91 11.45 -16.25
N MET A 102 25.92 11.06 -15.42
CA MET A 102 26.03 11.13 -13.96
C MET A 102 26.95 10.06 -13.37
N PHE A 103 26.98 8.87 -13.96
CA PHE A 103 27.75 7.71 -13.49
C PHE A 103 28.77 7.23 -14.56
N PRO A 104 29.78 8.05 -14.90
CA PRO A 104 30.75 7.74 -15.97
C PRO A 104 31.65 6.54 -15.67
N GLU A 105 31.78 6.16 -14.40
CA GLU A 105 32.51 4.98 -13.94
C GLU A 105 31.83 3.65 -14.32
N VAL A 106 30.52 3.66 -14.60
CA VAL A 106 29.75 2.48 -15.00
C VAL A 106 29.98 2.15 -16.47
N LYS A 107 30.94 1.25 -16.74
CA LYS A 107 31.36 0.90 -18.12
C LYS A 107 30.66 -0.34 -18.68
N SER A 108 30.48 -1.37 -17.85
CA SER A 108 29.93 -2.67 -18.24
C SER A 108 28.48 -2.58 -18.73
N ARG A 109 28.13 -3.40 -19.73
CA ARG A 109 26.75 -3.48 -20.24
C ARG A 109 25.78 -3.99 -19.17
N SER A 110 26.23 -4.91 -18.32
CA SER A 110 25.40 -5.47 -17.23
C SER A 110 25.08 -4.38 -16.20
N ASP A 111 26.09 -3.63 -15.78
CA ASP A 111 25.93 -2.61 -14.75
C ASP A 111 25.15 -1.40 -15.28
N LYS A 112 25.33 -1.03 -16.55
CA LYS A 112 24.46 -0.04 -17.22
C LYS A 112 22.99 -0.44 -17.19
N LYS A 113 22.68 -1.73 -17.39
CA LYS A 113 21.29 -2.22 -17.32
C LYS A 113 20.72 -2.02 -15.91
N LYS A 114 21.49 -2.35 -14.87
CA LYS A 114 21.11 -2.15 -13.46
C LYS A 114 20.97 -0.67 -13.09
N LEU A 115 21.81 0.19 -13.67
CA LEU A 115 21.75 1.64 -13.47
C LEU A 115 20.47 2.20 -14.09
N TYR A 116 20.12 1.76 -15.30
CA TYR A 116 18.90 2.21 -15.97
C TYR A 116 17.64 1.75 -15.26
N SER A 117 17.67 0.60 -14.58
CA SER A 117 16.54 0.12 -13.77
C SER A 117 16.38 0.85 -12.44
N LEU A 118 17.12 1.94 -12.17
CA LEU A 118 16.82 2.80 -11.02
C LEU A 118 15.68 3.80 -11.33
N VAL A 119 15.44 4.05 -12.61
CA VAL A 119 14.43 5.00 -13.09
C VAL A 119 13.28 4.21 -13.70
N SER A 120 12.05 4.57 -13.34
CA SER A 120 10.86 3.92 -13.87
C SER A 120 10.78 4.09 -15.39
N PRO A 121 10.30 3.07 -16.13
CA PRO A 121 9.92 3.22 -17.53
C PRO A 121 8.93 4.38 -17.77
N GLY A 122 8.15 4.75 -16.75
CA GLY A 122 7.25 5.90 -16.72
C GLY A 122 7.91 7.24 -17.03
N ALA A 123 9.22 7.36 -16.77
CA ALA A 123 9.99 8.58 -17.05
C ALA A 123 9.92 8.98 -18.52
N ALA A 124 10.08 8.02 -19.44
CA ALA A 124 10.03 8.30 -20.87
C ALA A 124 8.67 8.85 -21.32
N PHE A 125 7.57 8.27 -20.81
CA PHE A 125 6.22 8.75 -21.08
C PHE A 125 5.98 10.15 -20.50
N GLN A 126 6.53 10.45 -19.33
CA GLN A 126 6.45 11.78 -18.74
C GLN A 126 7.21 12.82 -19.60
N LEU A 127 8.43 12.51 -20.02
CA LEU A 127 9.23 13.39 -20.88
C LEU A 127 8.54 13.62 -22.23
N GLN A 128 7.95 12.56 -22.81
CA GLN A 128 7.15 12.68 -24.03
C GLN A 128 5.99 13.65 -23.85
N LYS A 129 5.21 13.50 -22.78
CA LYS A 129 4.09 14.41 -22.48
C LYS A 129 4.56 15.85 -22.32
N MET A 130 5.71 16.08 -21.70
CA MET A 130 6.29 17.42 -21.57
C MET A 130 6.63 18.03 -22.93
N VAL A 131 7.31 17.28 -23.81
CA VAL A 131 7.68 17.77 -25.15
C VAL A 131 6.45 17.99 -26.04
N LEU A 132 5.44 17.11 -25.96
CA LEU A 132 4.20 17.28 -26.72
C LEU A 132 3.34 18.45 -26.22
N ALA A 133 3.41 18.76 -24.93
CA ALA A 133 2.71 19.91 -24.34
C ALA A 133 3.40 21.23 -24.67
N ASP A 134 4.73 21.24 -24.70
CA ASP A 134 5.55 22.41 -25.01
C ASP A 134 6.79 22.01 -25.81
N THR A 135 6.78 22.27 -27.11
CA THR A 135 7.91 21.97 -28.00
C THR A 135 9.08 22.93 -27.86
N SER A 136 8.91 24.06 -27.15
CA SER A 136 9.99 25.04 -26.95
C SER A 136 11.11 24.52 -26.04
N ILE A 137 10.88 23.41 -25.33
CA ILE A 137 11.89 22.78 -24.47
C ILE A 137 12.94 21.98 -25.26
N ILE A 138 12.70 21.69 -26.54
CA ILE A 138 13.64 20.99 -27.41
C ILE A 138 14.91 21.85 -27.54
N GLY A 139 16.07 21.21 -27.37
CA GLY A 139 17.39 21.84 -27.33
C GLY A 139 17.82 22.36 -25.95
N LEU A 140 16.93 22.37 -24.94
CA LEU A 140 17.25 22.83 -23.59
C LEU A 140 17.64 21.68 -22.66
N THR A 141 18.38 22.01 -21.60
CA THR A 141 18.59 21.11 -20.46
C THR A 141 17.70 21.55 -19.31
N LEU A 142 16.77 20.70 -18.88
CA LEU A 142 15.86 20.98 -17.77
C LEU A 142 16.03 19.94 -16.66
N SER A 143 15.99 20.41 -15.41
CA SER A 143 15.95 19.52 -14.24
C SER A 143 14.53 18.99 -14.06
N VAL A 144 14.30 17.73 -14.42
CA VAL A 144 12.99 17.07 -14.40
C VAL A 144 12.95 16.03 -13.30
N ARG A 145 11.85 16.03 -12.56
CA ARG A 145 11.55 14.96 -11.60
C ARG A 145 10.85 13.83 -12.31
N VAL A 146 11.47 12.66 -12.33
CA VAL A 146 10.93 11.45 -12.96
C VAL A 146 10.70 10.37 -11.90
N PRO A 147 9.70 9.49 -12.06
CA PRO A 147 9.46 8.42 -11.10
C PRO A 147 10.66 7.48 -11.00
N ALA A 148 11.00 7.10 -9.75
CA ALA A 148 11.92 6.00 -9.50
C ALA A 148 11.25 4.66 -9.82
N ASP A 149 12.08 3.66 -10.11
CA ASP A 149 11.64 2.27 -10.27
C ASP A 149 11.01 1.70 -8.99
N ASP A 150 10.17 0.66 -9.11
CA ASP A 150 9.41 0.08 -8.00
C ASP A 150 10.32 -0.43 -6.87
N ASP A 151 11.43 -1.07 -7.22
CA ASP A 151 12.38 -1.60 -6.24
C ASP A 151 13.09 -0.47 -5.48
N VAL A 152 13.44 0.62 -6.17
CA VAL A 152 14.01 1.83 -5.55
C VAL A 152 13.00 2.49 -4.62
N ASP A 153 11.74 2.59 -5.06
CA ASP A 153 10.68 3.18 -4.25
C ASP A 153 10.39 2.34 -2.99
N MET A 154 10.37 1.02 -3.11
CA MET A 154 10.22 0.11 -1.96
C MET A 154 11.39 0.22 -0.99
N PHE A 155 12.62 0.37 -1.50
CA PHE A 155 13.78 0.65 -0.66
C PHE A 155 13.65 1.98 0.08
N MET A 156 13.29 3.05 -0.62
CA MET A 156 13.06 4.37 -0.01
C MET A 156 11.93 4.36 1.03
N LYS A 157 10.95 3.45 0.89
CA LYS A 157 9.87 3.21 1.86
C LYS A 157 10.26 2.27 3.01
N GLY A 158 11.51 1.80 3.05
CA GLY A 158 12.02 0.91 4.09
C GLY A 158 11.47 -0.51 4.02
N LYS A 159 11.05 -0.97 2.83
CA LYS A 159 10.52 -2.33 2.60
C LYS A 159 11.59 -3.32 2.12
N ILE A 160 12.75 -2.82 1.72
CA ILE A 160 13.92 -3.63 1.38
C ILE A 160 14.99 -3.39 2.44
N ASP A 161 15.38 -4.46 3.14
CA ASP A 161 16.45 -4.42 4.14
C ASP A 161 17.80 -4.60 3.45
N ARG A 162 18.75 -3.69 3.76
CA ARG A 162 20.12 -3.71 3.23
C ARG A 162 21.02 -4.72 3.93
N THR A 163 20.64 -5.21 5.10
CA THR A 163 21.44 -6.15 5.92
C THR A 163 21.31 -7.60 5.46
N VAL A 164 20.29 -7.88 4.66
CA VAL A 164 19.99 -9.20 4.10
C VAL A 164 20.93 -9.49 2.91
N PRO A 165 21.36 -10.75 2.70
CA PRO A 165 22.20 -11.11 1.56
C PRO A 165 21.64 -10.64 0.22
N GLU A 166 22.53 -10.25 -0.70
CA GLU A 166 22.17 -9.70 -2.01
C GLU A 166 21.25 -10.62 -2.84
N GLU A 167 21.34 -11.93 -2.66
CA GLU A 167 20.51 -12.92 -3.35
C GLU A 167 19.04 -12.91 -2.90
N GLU A 168 18.78 -12.50 -1.65
CA GLU A 168 17.45 -12.50 -1.04
C GLU A 168 16.69 -11.17 -1.26
N ARG A 169 17.34 -10.18 -1.90
CA ARG A 169 16.75 -8.87 -2.21
C ARG A 169 16.77 -8.55 -3.70
N ARG A 170 15.84 -7.69 -4.12
CA ARG A 170 15.62 -7.33 -5.53
C ARG A 170 16.67 -6.34 -6.04
N LEU A 171 16.99 -5.31 -5.24
CA LEU A 171 18.13 -4.44 -5.50
C LEU A 171 19.46 -5.14 -5.20
N LYS A 172 20.49 -4.82 -5.97
CA LYS A 172 21.87 -5.31 -5.84
C LYS A 172 22.76 -4.35 -5.04
N ASP A 173 23.92 -4.79 -4.55
CA ASP A 173 24.81 -3.94 -3.72
C ASP A 173 25.23 -2.69 -4.48
N ILE A 174 25.67 -2.88 -5.72
CA ILE A 174 26.06 -1.78 -6.61
C ILE A 174 24.91 -0.78 -6.87
N GLN A 175 23.66 -1.26 -6.88
CA GLN A 175 22.50 -0.37 -7.05
C GLN A 175 22.23 0.44 -5.78
N LEU A 176 22.45 -0.14 -4.60
CA LEU A 176 22.33 0.60 -3.34
C LEU A 176 23.39 1.69 -3.24
N GLU A 177 24.62 1.45 -3.72
CA GLU A 177 25.67 2.47 -3.77
C GLU A 177 25.24 3.67 -4.62
N TRP A 178 24.70 3.44 -5.82
CA TRP A 178 24.18 4.52 -6.66
C TRP A 178 22.98 5.24 -6.05
N VAL A 179 22.10 4.49 -5.38
CA VAL A 179 20.95 5.09 -4.67
C VAL A 179 21.42 5.97 -3.51
N ASP A 180 22.37 5.50 -2.70
CA ASP A 180 22.93 6.27 -1.60
C ASP A 180 23.64 7.53 -2.14
N GLU A 181 24.35 7.44 -3.27
CA GLU A 181 24.92 8.61 -3.95
C GLU A 181 23.84 9.61 -4.41
N LEU A 182 22.75 9.15 -5.03
CA LEU A 182 21.64 10.02 -5.42
C LEU A 182 20.98 10.71 -4.23
N ILE A 183 20.86 10.02 -3.09
CA ILE A 183 20.34 10.60 -1.85
C ILE A 183 21.30 11.68 -1.34
N LEU A 184 22.60 11.40 -1.28
CA LEU A 184 23.63 12.36 -0.84
C LEU A 184 23.63 13.62 -1.73
N GLN A 185 23.39 13.47 -3.02
CA GLN A 185 23.29 14.57 -3.97
C GLN A 185 21.94 15.30 -3.94
N ASN A 186 21.00 14.91 -3.07
CA ASN A 186 19.62 15.41 -3.04
C ASN A 186 18.87 15.24 -4.38
N ARG A 187 19.21 14.19 -5.13
CA ARG A 187 18.58 13.85 -6.41
C ARG A 187 17.55 12.73 -6.30
N LEU A 188 17.37 12.11 -5.14
CA LEU A 188 16.31 11.13 -4.88
C LEU A 188 15.48 11.57 -3.68
N GLU A 189 14.20 11.85 -3.89
CA GLU A 189 13.29 12.35 -2.85
C GLU A 189 11.93 11.63 -2.88
N LYS A 190 11.30 11.47 -1.70
CA LYS A 190 9.93 10.98 -1.58
C LYS A 190 8.95 12.16 -1.61
N LYS A 191 7.90 12.05 -2.42
CA LYS A 191 6.80 13.02 -2.50
C LYS A 191 5.46 12.36 -2.33
N PHE A 192 4.46 13.19 -2.05
CA PHE A 192 3.07 12.74 -2.07
C PHE A 192 2.69 12.27 -3.48
N ASN A 193 2.18 11.05 -3.59
CA ASN A 193 1.82 10.42 -4.84
C ASN A 193 0.45 10.92 -5.32
N VAL A 194 0.46 11.99 -6.11
CA VAL A 194 -0.77 12.49 -6.76
C VAL A 194 -1.22 11.53 -7.87
N ILE A 195 -0.28 10.86 -8.54
CA ILE A 195 -0.54 9.93 -9.66
C ILE A 195 -1.50 8.82 -9.21
N PHE A 196 -1.35 8.33 -7.98
CA PHE A 196 -2.22 7.32 -7.38
C PHE A 196 -3.73 7.65 -7.50
N PHE A 197 -4.10 8.93 -7.42
CA PHE A 197 -5.50 9.37 -7.50
C PHE A 197 -5.97 9.75 -8.90
N THR A 198 -5.02 9.99 -9.83
CA THR A 198 -5.32 10.49 -11.18
C THR A 198 -5.08 9.46 -12.28
N ALA A 199 -4.34 8.39 -11.99
CA ALA A 199 -4.01 7.33 -12.94
C ALA A 199 -4.93 6.11 -12.82
N GLY A 200 -5.01 5.35 -13.91
CA GLY A 200 -5.70 4.07 -14.01
C GLY A 200 -4.78 2.88 -13.71
N ASP A 201 -5.09 1.73 -14.29
CA ASP A 201 -4.28 0.52 -14.16
C ASP A 201 -2.94 0.64 -14.91
N SER A 202 -1.91 -0.01 -14.37
CA SER A 202 -0.56 -0.07 -14.94
C SER A 202 0.08 -1.41 -14.62
N ARG A 203 0.98 -1.85 -15.49
CA ARG A 203 1.84 -3.02 -15.26
C ARG A 203 2.99 -2.70 -14.29
N GLU A 204 3.37 -1.43 -14.22
CA GLU A 204 4.38 -0.91 -13.30
C GLU A 204 3.69 -0.40 -12.03
N PRO A 205 3.96 -1.00 -10.85
CA PRO A 205 3.26 -0.67 -9.60
C PRO A 205 3.37 0.80 -9.17
N GLU A 206 4.48 1.46 -9.51
CA GLU A 206 4.74 2.87 -9.20
C GLU A 206 3.93 3.84 -10.06
N LEU A 207 3.33 3.38 -11.17
CA LEU A 207 2.47 4.19 -12.05
C LEU A 207 0.98 3.87 -11.89
N ALA A 208 0.64 2.80 -11.17
CA ALA A 208 -0.73 2.37 -10.97
C ALA A 208 -1.50 3.33 -10.05
N GLY A 209 -2.76 3.60 -10.38
CA GLY A 209 -3.68 4.40 -9.59
C GLY A 209 -5.03 3.72 -9.37
N ILE A 210 -5.88 4.38 -8.58
CA ILE A 210 -7.16 3.82 -8.12
C ILE A 210 -8.29 3.95 -9.14
N LEU A 211 -8.11 4.71 -10.22
CA LEU A 211 -9.17 4.94 -11.21
C LEU A 211 -9.36 3.77 -12.19
N GLY A 212 -8.50 2.75 -12.13
CA GLY A 212 -8.63 1.53 -12.91
C GLY A 212 -9.35 0.38 -12.20
N ALA A 213 -9.77 0.59 -10.94
CA ALA A 213 -10.36 -0.43 -10.07
C ALA A 213 -11.90 -0.49 -10.14
#